data_AF-A0A4Y9T3B9-F1
#
_entry.id   AF-A0A4Y9T3B9-F1
#
_cell.length_a   1.000
_cell.length_b   1.000
_cell.length_c   1.000
_cell.angle_alpha   90.00
_cell.angle_beta   90.00
_cell.angle_gamma   90.00
#
_symmetry.space_group_name_H-M   'P 1'
#
loop_
_entity.id
_entity.type
_entity.pdbx_description
1 polymer ?
#
loop_
_entity_poly.entity_id
_entity_poly.type
_entity_poly.pdbx_seq_one_letter_code
_entity_poly.pdbx_strand_id
1 'polypeptide(L)'
;MRLLLDESVPVGLRDHLPAHQVPSVMEMGWAGSQNGLLLLRAASCFDVLITTDKNIQYQQNLSRLPVSVLVLSAHSNTLPALMPLVPNLEATLLGLPPRSFAVVTAK
;
A
#
# COMPACT_ATOMS: atom_id res chain seq x y z
N MET A 1 10.13 7.87 2.22
CA MET A 1 8.80 8.25 1.65
C MET A 1 7.73 8.06 2.72
N ARG A 2 6.55 8.67 2.55
CA ARG A 2 5.37 8.46 3.40
C ARG A 2 4.48 7.40 2.76
N LEU A 3 4.39 6.25 3.42
CA LEU A 3 3.61 5.09 2.98
C LEU A 3 2.39 4.94 3.89
N LEU A 4 1.22 4.70 3.33
CA LEU A 4 0.02 4.43 4.12
C LEU A 4 -0.30 2.94 4.07
N LEU A 5 -0.41 2.28 5.22
CA LEU A 5 -0.89 0.90 5.29
C LEU A 5 -2.41 0.89 5.33
N ASP A 6 -3.01 0.21 4.38
CA ASP A 6 -4.44 -0.13 4.37
C ASP A 6 -4.81 -1.05 5.54
N GLU A 7 -6.11 -1.11 5.87
CA GLU A 7 -6.65 -1.95 6.96
C GLU A 7 -6.44 -3.45 6.69
N SER A 8 -6.31 -3.80 5.40
CA SER A 8 -6.01 -5.14 4.95
C SER A 8 -4.55 -5.57 5.21
N VAL A 9 -3.67 -4.65 5.58
CA VAL A 9 -2.23 -4.90 5.79
C VAL A 9 -1.89 -4.91 7.28
N PRO A 10 -1.21 -5.95 7.80
CA PRO A 10 -0.73 -5.98 9.17
C PRO A 10 0.18 -4.80 9.49
N VAL A 11 -0.12 -4.08 10.57
CA VAL A 11 0.67 -2.93 11.02
C VAL A 11 2.14 -3.25 11.27
N GLY A 12 2.47 -4.49 11.65
CA GLY A 12 3.84 -4.95 11.87
C GLY A 12 4.72 -4.91 10.61
N LEU A 13 4.14 -4.78 9.40
CA LEU A 13 4.92 -4.61 8.18
C LEU A 13 5.79 -3.34 8.22
N ARG A 14 5.37 -2.31 8.96
CA ARG A 14 6.12 -1.06 9.11
C ARG A 14 7.50 -1.26 9.72
N ASP A 15 7.66 -2.24 10.61
CA ASP A 15 8.91 -2.50 11.32
C ASP A 15 9.99 -3.02 10.36
N HIS A 16 9.57 -3.46 9.17
CA HIS A 16 10.43 -3.93 8.08
C HIS A 16 10.66 -2.88 6.98
N LEU A 17 10.19 -1.64 7.19
CA LEU A 17 10.35 -0.51 6.25
C LEU A 17 11.01 0.69 6.95
N PRO A 18 12.19 0.54 7.56
CA PRO A 18 12.79 1.56 8.43
C PRO A 18 13.16 2.86 7.70
N ALA A 19 13.34 2.82 6.38
CA ALA A 19 13.63 4.00 5.55
C ALA A 19 12.40 4.89 5.28
N HIS A 20 11.21 4.49 5.76
CA HIS A 20 9.94 5.12 5.41
C HIS A 20 9.13 5.49 6.67
N GLN A 21 8.28 6.51 6.54
CA GLN A 21 7.23 6.79 7.52
C GLN A 21 6.00 6.00 7.11
N VAL A 22 5.55 5.07 7.95
CA VAL A 22 4.55 4.07 7.57
C VAL A 22 3.40 4.00 8.58
N PRO A 23 2.55 5.04 8.68
CA PRO A 23 1.32 4.95 9.46
C PRO A 23 0.27 4.05 8.78
N SER A 24 -0.67 3.57 9.57
CA SER A 24 -1.83 2.80 9.12
C SER A 24 -3.10 3.63 9.04
N VAL A 25 -4.06 3.22 8.22
CA VAL A 25 -5.39 3.84 8.16
C VAL A 25 -6.11 3.81 9.51
N MET A 26 -5.85 2.81 10.34
CA MET A 26 -6.39 2.73 11.70
C MET A 26 -5.83 3.86 12.57
N GLU A 27 -4.52 4.09 12.55
CA GLU A 27 -3.87 5.19 13.29
C GLU A 27 -4.31 6.57 12.78
N MET A 28 -4.61 6.69 11.49
CA MET A 28 -5.15 7.91 10.90
C MET A 28 -6.65 8.14 11.23
N GLY A 29 -7.32 7.18 11.86
CA GLY A 29 -8.77 7.24 12.10
C GLY A 29 -9.60 7.11 10.82
N TRP A 30 -9.05 6.48 9.78
CA TRP A 30 -9.64 6.31 8.45
C TRP A 30 -10.19 4.89 8.21
N ALA A 31 -10.24 4.04 9.23
CA ALA A 31 -10.80 2.70 9.15
C ALA A 31 -12.21 2.70 8.53
N GLY A 32 -12.52 1.72 7.67
CA GLY A 32 -13.80 1.63 6.97
C GLY A 32 -14.06 2.71 5.90
N SER A 33 -13.05 3.50 5.51
CA SER A 33 -13.18 4.44 4.40
C SER A 33 -13.31 3.68 3.08
N GLN A 34 -14.24 4.09 2.22
CA GLN A 34 -14.31 3.55 0.86
C GLN A 34 -13.01 3.81 0.09
N ASN A 35 -12.56 2.83 -0.71
CA ASN A 35 -11.30 2.88 -1.47
C ASN A 35 -11.09 4.20 -2.23
N GLY A 36 -12.12 4.74 -2.90
CA GLY A 36 -12.01 6.01 -3.61
C GLY A 36 -11.73 7.22 -2.70
N LEU A 37 -12.39 7.29 -1.53
CA LEU A 37 -12.16 8.35 -0.55
C LEU A 37 -10.80 8.19 0.13
N LEU A 38 -10.40 6.95 0.42
CA LEU A 38 -9.10 6.64 1.00
C LEU A 38 -7.97 7.12 0.09
N LEU A 39 -8.07 6.87 -1.22
CA LEU A 39 -7.09 7.34 -2.21
C LEU A 39 -6.99 8.87 -2.25
N LEU A 40 -8.11 9.59 -2.18
CA LEU A 40 -8.13 11.06 -2.14
C LEU A 40 -7.49 11.62 -0.87
N ARG A 41 -7.78 11.01 0.29
CA ARG A 41 -7.14 11.39 1.57
C ARG A 41 -5.65 11.09 1.55
N ALA A 42 -5.28 9.92 1.04
CA ALA A 42 -3.89 9.51 0.91
C ALA A 42 -3.09 10.47 0.03
N ALA A 43 -3.65 10.92 -1.10
CA ALA A 43 -2.98 11.83 -2.03
C ALA A 43 -2.54 13.18 -1.42
N SER A 44 -3.15 13.61 -0.31
CA SER A 44 -2.78 14.86 0.35
C SER A 44 -1.54 14.72 1.25
N CYS A 45 -1.31 13.52 1.80
CA CYS A 45 -0.37 13.31 2.90
C CYS A 45 0.58 12.12 2.70
N PHE A 46 0.44 11.36 1.62
CA PHE A 46 1.16 10.11 1.38
C PHE A 46 1.59 9.99 -0.08
N ASP A 47 2.71 9.31 -0.27
CA ASP A 47 3.26 9.06 -1.60
C ASP A 47 2.68 7.76 -2.18
N VAL A 48 2.47 6.75 -1.33
CA VAL A 48 2.01 5.40 -1.72
C VAL A 48 1.00 4.86 -0.71
N LEU A 49 -0.11 4.30 -1.20
CA LEU A 49 -1.00 3.42 -0.44
C LEU A 49 -0.56 1.97 -0.66
N ILE A 50 -0.27 1.25 0.43
CA ILE A 50 0.04 -0.19 0.40
C ILE A 50 -1.21 -0.95 0.83
N THR A 51 -1.66 -1.88 0.00
CA THR A 51 -2.84 -2.71 0.26
C THR A 51 -2.59 -4.17 -0.13
N THR A 52 -3.37 -5.10 0.44
CA THR A 52 -3.44 -6.49 -0.05
C THR A 52 -4.70 -6.73 -0.90
N ASP A 53 -5.59 -5.73 -1.03
CA ASP A 53 -6.81 -5.82 -1.83
C ASP A 53 -6.49 -5.76 -3.33
N LYS A 54 -6.48 -6.94 -3.95
CA LYS A 54 -6.27 -7.11 -5.40
C LYS A 54 -7.43 -6.57 -6.23
N ASN A 55 -8.59 -6.31 -5.61
CA ASN A 55 -9.76 -5.82 -6.33
C ASN A 55 -9.72 -4.31 -6.57
N ILE A 56 -8.83 -3.57 -5.89
CA ILE A 56 -8.73 -2.11 -6.04
C ILE A 56 -8.48 -1.70 -7.50
N GLN A 57 -7.77 -2.52 -8.28
CA GLN A 57 -7.50 -2.28 -9.70
C GLN A 57 -8.74 -2.33 -10.60
N TYR A 58 -9.77 -3.06 -10.18
CA TYR A 58 -11.04 -3.17 -10.90
C TYR A 58 -12.07 -2.13 -10.40
N GLN A 59 -11.90 -1.64 -9.17
CA GLN A 59 -12.78 -0.64 -8.57
C GLN A 59 -12.36 0.80 -8.90
N GLN A 60 -11.08 1.04 -9.19
CA GLN A 60 -10.50 2.37 -9.38
C GLN A 60 -9.93 2.55 -10.77
N ASN A 61 -9.97 3.77 -11.28
CA ASN A 61 -9.36 4.09 -12.58
C ASN A 61 -7.85 4.25 -12.40
N LEU A 62 -7.09 3.23 -12.81
CA LEU A 62 -5.62 3.19 -12.72
C LEU A 62 -4.93 4.35 -13.45
N SER A 63 -5.54 4.89 -14.51
CA SER A 63 -4.98 6.04 -15.26
C SER A 63 -5.21 7.39 -14.57
N ARG A 64 -6.03 7.43 -13.52
CA ARG A 64 -6.41 8.67 -12.82
C ARG A 64 -6.21 8.57 -11.30
N LEU A 65 -5.27 7.74 -10.87
CA LEU A 65 -4.97 7.58 -9.45
C LEU A 65 -4.47 8.91 -8.85
N PRO A 66 -5.04 9.36 -7.72
CA PRO A 66 -4.58 10.58 -7.06
C PRO A 66 -3.28 10.36 -6.27
N VAL A 67 -2.99 9.11 -5.89
CA VAL A 67 -1.80 8.65 -5.15
C VAL A 67 -1.30 7.34 -5.76
N SER A 68 -0.02 6.99 -5.61
CA SER A 68 0.44 5.67 -6.05
C SER A 68 -0.17 4.56 -5.20
N VAL A 69 -0.46 3.42 -5.82
CA VAL A 69 -1.05 2.24 -5.16
C VAL A 69 -0.15 1.05 -5.39
N LEU A 70 0.24 0.39 -4.30
CA LEU A 70 1.05 -0.82 -4.33
C LEU A 70 0.28 -1.97 -3.69
N VAL A 71 0.04 -3.01 -4.47
CA VAL A 71 -0.67 -4.21 -4.03
C VAL A 71 0.32 -5.31 -3.66
N LEU A 72 0.27 -5.77 -2.42
CA LEU A 72 0.98 -6.95 -1.94
C LEU A 72 0.16 -8.20 -2.25
N SER A 73 0.61 -8.98 -3.22
CA SER A 73 -0.04 -10.23 -3.59
C SER A 73 0.69 -11.42 -2.97
N ALA A 74 0.31 -11.74 -1.73
CA ALA A 74 0.64 -12.98 -1.05
C ALA A 74 -0.49 -14.02 -1.14
N HIS A 75 -0.23 -15.23 -0.63
CA HIS A 75 -1.27 -16.25 -0.43
C HIS A 75 -2.20 -15.90 0.74
N SER A 76 -1.77 -15.05 1.67
CA SER A 76 -2.47 -14.65 2.89
C SER A 76 -2.01 -13.27 3.33
N ASN A 77 -2.87 -12.55 4.04
CA ASN A 77 -2.60 -11.21 4.57
C ASN A 77 -1.87 -11.24 5.91
N THR A 78 -1.41 -12.41 6.37
CA THR A 78 -0.62 -12.52 7.62
C THR A 78 0.79 -11.97 7.43
N LEU A 79 1.36 -11.35 8.47
CA LEU A 79 2.71 -10.79 8.44
C LEU A 79 3.77 -11.78 7.91
N PRO A 80 3.83 -13.07 8.35
CA PRO A 80 4.81 -14.03 7.84
C PRO A 80 4.69 -14.30 6.34
N ALA A 81 3.48 -14.26 5.79
CA ALA A 81 3.25 -14.43 4.35
C ALA A 81 3.65 -13.18 3.54
N LEU A 82 3.72 -12.01 4.19
CA LEU A 82 4.17 -10.75 3.59
C LEU A 82 5.68 -10.54 3.68
N MET A 83 6.37 -11.18 4.63
CA MET A 83 7.83 -11.04 4.78
C MET A 83 8.64 -11.37 3.52
N PRO A 84 8.34 -12.43 2.76
CA PRO A 84 9.07 -12.73 1.52
C PRO A 84 8.92 -11.65 0.44
N LEU A 85 7.89 -10.80 0.53
CA LEU A 85 7.64 -9.72 -0.41
C LEU A 85 8.45 -8.46 -0.11
N VAL A 86 8.96 -8.29 1.12
CA VAL A 86 9.62 -7.06 1.57
C VAL A 86 10.78 -6.64 0.65
N PRO A 87 11.69 -7.53 0.21
CA PRO A 87 12.77 -7.13 -0.69
C PRO A 87 12.26 -6.60 -2.04
N ASN A 88 11.25 -7.25 -2.61
CA ASN A 88 10.65 -6.82 -3.87
C ASN A 88 9.82 -5.53 -3.70
N LEU A 89 9.18 -5.37 -2.54
CA LEU A 89 8.47 -4.15 -2.15
C LEU A 89 9.43 -2.96 -2.10
N GLU A 90 10.55 -3.06 -1.41
CA GLU A 90 11.55 -1.99 -1.33
C GLU A 90 12.13 -1.65 -2.72
N ALA A 91 12.49 -2.66 -3.51
CA ALA A 91 12.96 -2.47 -4.88
C ALA A 91 11.92 -1.74 -5.75
N THR A 92 10.63 -2.09 -5.59
CA THR A 92 9.54 -1.44 -6.31
C THR A 92 9.38 0.01 -5.86
N LEU A 93 9.44 0.29 -4.55
CA LEU A 93 9.30 1.64 -3.99
C LEU A 93 10.40 2.59 -4.48
N LEU A 94 11.63 2.10 -4.70
CA LEU A 94 12.74 2.91 -5.21
C LEU A 94 12.50 3.46 -6.62
N GLY A 95 11.74 2.73 -7.45
CA GLY A 95 11.48 3.09 -8.86
C GLY A 95 10.03 3.50 -9.14
N LEU A 96 9.15 3.54 -8.13
CA LEU A 96 7.72 3.72 -8.33
C LEU A 96 7.40 5.17 -8.76
N PRO A 97 6.88 5.40 -9.98
CA PRO A 97 6.49 6.74 -10.39
C PRO A 97 5.28 7.24 -9.58
N PRO A 98 5.12 8.55 -9.38
CA PRO A 98 3.94 9.10 -8.72
C PRO A 98 2.65 8.74 -9.47
N ARG A 99 1.56 8.52 -8.72
CA ARG A 99 0.22 8.24 -9.26
C ARG A 99 0.18 7.00 -10.15
N SER A 100 0.97 6.00 -9.82
CA SER A 100 1.06 4.74 -10.56
C SER A 100 0.53 3.56 -9.76
N PHE A 101 0.35 2.44 -10.44
CA PHE A 101 -0.11 1.18 -9.87
C PHE A 101 0.98 0.13 -10.02
N ALA A 102 1.29 -0.59 -8.94
CA ALA A 102 2.22 -1.70 -8.95
C ALA A 102 1.70 -2.88 -8.13
N VAL A 103 2.10 -4.09 -8.53
CA VAL A 103 1.80 -5.33 -7.80
C VAL A 103 3.10 -6.02 -7.48
N VAL A 104 3.26 -6.42 -6.22
CA VAL A 104 4.42 -7.15 -5.72
C VAL A 104 3.98 -8.57 -5.38
N THR A 105 4.63 -9.57 -5.97
CA THR A 105 4.38 -11.00 -5.74
C THR A 105 5.63 -11.68 -5.23
N ALA A 106 5.45 -12.76 -4.47
CA ALA A 106 6.55 -13.66 -4.15
C ALA A 106 6.97 -14.37 -5.45
N LYS A 107 8.28 -14.58 -5.64
CA LYS A 107 8.80 -15.42 -6.72
C LYS A 107 8.55 -16.90 -6.42
#